data_AF-A0AAQ4CVX2-F1
#
_entry.id   AF-A0AAQ4CVX2-F1
#
_cell.length_a   1.000
_cell.length_b   1.000
_cell.length_c   1.000
_cell.angle_alpha   90.00
_cell.angle_beta   90.00
_cell.angle_gamma   90.00
#
_symmetry.space_group_name_H-M   'P 1'
#
loop_
_entity.id
_entity.type
_entity.pdbx_description
1 polymer ?
#
loop_
_entity_poly.entity_id
_entity_poly.type
_entity_poly.pdbx_seq_one_letter_code
_entity_poly.pdbx_strand_id
1 'polypeptide(L)'
;MFGKLISVIDKLNEGNVIEAGNMLLDLAREYKDQDRIIGLLAEIEKEIKEFKNDKEFLYNLDSPFSEMLRKSVEEMRVCRENKLKALILHTLYIISEGNEILLNMIKKANIGKPNTFI
;
A
#
# COMPACT_ATOMS: atom_id res chain seq x y z
N MET A 1 -10.62 -14.12 -12.32
CA MET A 1 -9.66 -13.03 -12.10
C MET A 1 -10.32 -11.68 -11.89
N PHE A 2 -11.20 -11.23 -12.80
CA PHE A 2 -11.88 -9.92 -12.71
C PHE A 2 -12.58 -9.64 -11.37
N GLY A 3 -13.43 -10.55 -10.89
CA GLY A 3 -14.11 -10.37 -9.59
C GLY A 3 -13.16 -10.25 -8.39
N LYS A 4 -12.00 -10.93 -8.42
CA LYS A 4 -10.99 -10.82 -7.36
C LYS A 4 -10.28 -9.46 -7.40
N LEU A 5 -10.05 -8.90 -8.59
CA LEU A 5 -9.50 -7.54 -8.74
C LEU A 5 -10.46 -6.48 -8.19
N ILE A 6 -11.77 -6.66 -8.40
CA ILE A 6 -12.79 -5.78 -7.80
C ILE A 6 -12.68 -5.82 -6.28
N SER A 7 -12.59 -7.00 -5.66
CA SER A 7 -12.47 -7.11 -4.21
C SER A 7 -11.20 -6.42 -3.66
N VAL A 8 -10.08 -6.47 -4.40
CA VAL A 8 -8.87 -5.71 -4.05
C VAL A 8 -9.14 -4.20 -4.11
N ILE A 9 -9.81 -3.73 -5.16
CA ILE A 9 -10.17 -2.32 -5.35
C ILE A 9 -11.13 -1.84 -4.25
N ASP A 10 -12.10 -2.66 -3.85
CA ASP A 10 -13.02 -2.34 -2.77
C ASP A 10 -12.28 -2.14 -1.44
N LYS A 11 -11.35 -3.04 -1.09
CA LYS A 11 -10.50 -2.87 0.10
C LYS A 11 -9.61 -1.65 0.05
N LEU A 12 -9.06 -1.35 -1.13
CA LEU A 12 -8.28 -0.14 -1.34
C LEU A 12 -9.13 1.13 -1.15
N ASN A 13 -10.36 1.12 -1.65
CA ASN A 13 -11.32 2.21 -1.52
C ASN A 13 -11.84 2.41 -0.08
N GLU A 14 -11.91 1.34 0.70
CA GLU A 14 -12.21 1.36 2.14
C GLU A 14 -11.05 1.93 2.98
N GLY A 15 -9.88 2.13 2.37
CA GLY A 15 -8.66 2.55 3.07
C GLY A 15 -7.93 1.40 3.78
N ASN A 16 -8.37 0.14 3.59
CA ASN A 16 -7.67 -1.01 4.14
C ASN A 16 -6.53 -1.46 3.22
N VAL A 17 -5.49 -0.63 3.15
CA VAL A 17 -4.36 -0.78 2.22
C VAL A 17 -3.59 -2.09 2.45
N ILE A 18 -3.43 -2.51 3.70
CA ILE A 18 -2.74 -3.76 4.05
C ILE A 18 -3.55 -4.98 3.59
N GLU A 19 -4.86 -5.00 3.84
CA GLU A 19 -5.73 -6.10 3.38
C GLU A 19 -5.75 -6.17 1.84
N ALA A 20 -5.90 -5.02 1.17
CA ALA A 20 -5.82 -4.93 -0.29
C ALA A 20 -4.49 -5.48 -0.83
N GLY A 21 -3.36 -5.16 -0.19
CA GLY A 21 -2.05 -5.66 -0.56
C GLY A 21 -1.93 -7.19 -0.42
N ASN A 22 -2.38 -7.76 0.70
CA ASN A 22 -2.37 -9.21 0.90
C ASN A 22 -3.26 -9.94 -0.14
N MET A 23 -4.46 -9.41 -0.40
CA MET A 23 -5.34 -9.97 -1.43
C MET A 23 -4.73 -9.90 -2.83
N LEU A 24 -3.97 -8.84 -3.12
CA LEU A 24 -3.29 -8.69 -4.39
C LEU A 24 -2.13 -9.68 -4.55
N LEU A 25 -1.36 -9.94 -3.48
CA LEU A 25 -0.31 -10.95 -3.48
C LEU A 25 -0.87 -12.35 -3.78
N ASP A 26 -1.99 -12.70 -3.15
CA ASP A 26 -2.66 -13.98 -3.40
C ASP A 26 -3.18 -14.07 -4.85
N LEU A 27 -3.75 -13.00 -5.36
CA LEU A 27 -4.24 -12.92 -6.74
C LEU A 27 -3.12 -13.04 -7.77
N ALA A 28 -1.97 -12.41 -7.50
CA ALA A 28 -0.83 -12.39 -8.40
C ALA A 28 -0.24 -13.80 -8.65
N ARG A 29 -0.48 -14.75 -7.74
CA ARG A 29 -0.12 -16.17 -7.95
C ARG A 29 -0.82 -16.81 -9.16
N GLU A 30 -1.97 -16.26 -9.55
CA GLU A 30 -2.76 -16.73 -10.71
C GLU A 30 -2.48 -15.94 -11.98
N TYR A 31 -1.65 -14.89 -11.92
CA TYR A 31 -1.30 -14.09 -13.10
C TYR A 31 -0.31 -14.84 -14.00
N LYS A 32 -0.56 -14.80 -15.32
CA LYS A 32 0.23 -15.57 -16.29
C LYS A 32 1.65 -15.05 -16.47
N ASP A 33 1.87 -13.76 -16.22
CA ASP A 33 3.14 -13.06 -16.46
C ASP A 33 3.73 -12.54 -15.15
N GLN A 34 4.00 -13.46 -14.23
CA GLN A 34 4.50 -13.11 -12.89
C GLN A 34 5.82 -12.36 -12.94
N ASP A 35 6.69 -12.64 -13.91
CA ASP A 35 8.01 -12.01 -14.04
C ASP A 35 7.91 -10.48 -14.17
N ARG A 36 6.84 -9.97 -14.81
CA ARG A 36 6.63 -8.51 -14.93
C ARG A 36 6.24 -7.83 -13.62
N ILE A 37 5.71 -8.57 -12.66
CA ILE A 37 5.20 -8.03 -11.39
C ILE A 37 5.97 -8.51 -10.17
N ILE A 38 6.84 -9.51 -10.27
CA ILE A 38 7.51 -10.14 -9.12
C ILE A 38 8.27 -9.14 -8.23
N GLY A 39 8.94 -8.16 -8.85
CA GLY A 39 9.62 -7.09 -8.11
C GLY A 39 8.66 -6.18 -7.34
N LEU A 40 7.45 -5.94 -7.89
CA LEU A 40 6.40 -5.18 -7.22
C LEU A 40 5.79 -5.97 -6.06
N LEU A 41 5.56 -7.27 -6.25
CA LEU A 41 5.04 -8.15 -5.20
C LEU A 41 6.01 -8.22 -4.02
N ALA A 42 7.31 -8.37 -4.29
CA ALA A 42 8.34 -8.37 -3.25
C ALA A 42 8.34 -7.07 -2.43
N GLU A 43 8.21 -5.91 -3.08
CA GLU A 43 8.12 -4.65 -2.35
C GLU A 43 6.80 -4.46 -1.61
N ILE A 44 5.67 -4.97 -2.14
CA ILE A 44 4.39 -5.01 -1.41
C ILE A 44 4.52 -5.85 -0.14
N GLU A 45 5.10 -7.06 -0.23
CA GLU A 45 5.35 -7.93 0.92
C GLU A 45 6.23 -7.26 1.98
N LYS A 46 7.31 -6.61 1.54
CA LYS A 46 8.23 -5.89 2.41
C LYS A 46 7.54 -4.77 3.16
N GLU A 47 6.76 -3.92 2.48
CA GLU A 47 6.04 -2.83 3.14
C GLU A 47 5.00 -3.37 4.14
N ILE A 48 4.24 -4.43 3.79
CA ILE A 48 3.29 -5.08 4.70
C ILE A 48 4.00 -5.62 5.95
N LYS A 49 5.21 -6.19 5.80
CA LYS A 49 5.99 -6.71 6.92
C LYS A 49 6.48 -5.57 7.83
N GLU A 50 6.88 -4.44 7.25
CA GLU A 50 7.31 -3.26 8.01
C GLU A 50 6.19 -2.67 8.86
N PHE A 51 4.94 -2.69 8.39
CA PHE A 51 3.77 -2.29 9.20
C PHE A 51 3.54 -3.17 10.43
N LYS A 52 3.90 -4.46 10.37
CA LYS A 52 3.78 -5.38 11.50
C LYS A 52 4.89 -5.19 12.54
N ASN A 53 5.98 -4.54 12.15
CA ASN A 53 7.17 -4.34 12.97
C ASN A 53 7.18 -2.98 13.69
N ASP A 54 6.05 -2.28 13.79
CA ASP A 54 6.00 -0.99 14.48
C ASP A 54 6.39 -1.16 15.95
N LYS A 55 7.54 -0.56 16.26
CA LYS A 55 8.35 -0.83 17.45
C LYS A 55 7.74 -0.16 18.68
N GLU A 56 6.93 -0.91 19.41
CA GLU A 56 6.36 -0.54 20.73
C GLU A 56 7.39 -0.01 21.73
N PHE A 57 8.67 -0.39 21.61
CA PHE A 57 9.72 0.01 22.56
C PHE A 57 10.01 1.52 22.55
N LEU A 58 9.66 2.26 21.47
CA LEU A 58 9.92 3.69 21.38
C LEU A 58 9.01 4.51 22.29
N TYR A 59 7.90 3.95 22.76
CA TYR A 59 6.92 4.65 23.60
C TYR A 59 7.31 4.75 25.07
N ASN A 60 8.26 3.93 25.54
CA ASN A 60 8.64 3.78 26.95
C ASN A 60 9.93 4.53 27.34
N LEU A 61 10.39 5.48 26.52
CA LEU A 61 11.61 6.24 26.78
C LEU A 61 11.28 7.55 27.51
N ASP A 62 11.78 7.71 28.74
CA ASP A 62 11.81 8.99 29.46
C ASP A 62 12.91 9.88 28.85
N SER A 63 12.57 10.56 27.76
CA SER A 63 13.44 11.47 27.05
C SER A 63 12.68 12.73 26.62
N PRO A 64 13.28 13.92 26.70
CA PRO A 64 12.66 15.15 26.17
C PRO A 64 12.47 15.11 24.65
N PHE A 65 13.10 14.17 23.94
CA PHE A 65 12.97 13.99 22.49
C PHE A 65 11.91 12.94 22.09
N SER A 66 11.25 12.28 23.05
CA SER A 66 10.32 11.19 22.78
C SER A 66 9.15 11.62 21.89
N GLU A 67 8.66 12.85 22.05
CA GLU A 67 7.56 13.37 21.21
C GLU A 67 7.99 13.59 19.75
N MET A 68 9.21 14.11 19.52
CA MET A 68 9.77 14.26 18.18
C MET A 68 9.93 12.90 17.49
N LEU A 69 10.34 11.88 18.26
CA LEU A 69 10.50 10.52 17.77
C LEU A 69 9.15 9.89 17.41
N ARG A 70 8.12 10.03 18.27
CA ARG A 70 6.75 9.56 17.98
C ARG A 70 6.21 10.19 16.71
N LYS A 71 6.36 11.50 16.55
CA LYS A 71 5.93 12.21 15.34
C LYS A 71 6.63 11.70 14.09
N SER A 72 7.96 11.53 14.14
CA SER A 72 8.73 11.00 13.02
C SER A 72 8.32 9.58 12.63
N VAL A 73 8.06 8.72 13.61
CA VAL A 73 7.55 7.36 13.38
C VAL A 73 6.18 7.38 12.70
N GLU A 74 5.28 8.27 13.14
CA GLU A 74 3.96 8.42 12.51
C GLU A 74 4.06 8.95 11.08
N GLU A 75 4.92 9.94 10.83
CA GLU A 75 5.19 10.45 9.48
C GLU A 75 5.76 9.35 8.56
N MET A 76 6.65 8.49 9.09
CA MET A 76 7.16 7.33 8.37
C MET A 76 6.06 6.32 8.06
N ARG A 77 5.15 6.06 9.01
CA ARG A 77 4.00 5.16 8.83
C ARG A 77 3.09 5.66 7.69
N VAL A 78 2.75 6.94 7.69
CA VAL A 78 1.96 7.56 6.61
C VAL A 78 2.67 7.48 5.26
N CYS A 79 3.98 7.72 5.22
CA CYS A 79 4.77 7.57 3.99
C CYS A 79 4.74 6.13 3.46
N ARG A 80 4.89 5.14 4.33
CA ARG A 80 4.79 3.71 3.97
C ARG A 80 3.42 3.36 3.42
N GLU A 81 2.35 3.90 4.01
CA GLU A 81 0.98 3.60 3.59
C GLU A 81 0.73 4.12 2.18
N ASN A 82 1.16 5.36 1.92
CA ASN A 82 1.10 5.96 0.59
C ASN A 82 1.94 5.19 -0.43
N LYS A 83 3.14 4.73 -0.05
CA LYS A 83 3.98 3.89 -0.91
C LYS A 83 3.30 2.56 -1.24
N LEU A 84 2.76 1.86 -0.24
CA LEU A 84 2.06 0.59 -0.42
C LEU A 84 0.84 0.76 -1.34
N LYS A 85 0.06 1.83 -1.13
CA LYS A 85 -1.06 2.18 -2.01
C LYS A 85 -0.62 2.38 -3.46
N ALA A 86 0.47 3.12 -3.69
CA ALA A 86 1.01 3.34 -5.03
C ALA A 86 1.48 2.04 -5.70
N LEU A 87 2.14 1.15 -4.94
CA LEU A 87 2.56 -0.16 -5.43
C LEU A 87 1.37 -1.04 -5.82
N ILE A 88 0.30 -1.04 -5.01
CA ILE A 88 -0.95 -1.75 -5.29
C ILE A 88 -1.58 -1.21 -6.58
N LEU A 89 -1.71 0.11 -6.72
CA LEU A 89 -2.27 0.74 -7.91
C LEU A 89 -1.47 0.42 -9.17
N HIS A 90 -0.13 0.50 -9.10
CA HIS A 90 0.74 0.19 -10.22
C HIS A 90 0.63 -1.28 -10.64
N THR A 91 0.58 -2.19 -9.66
CA THR A 91 0.41 -3.62 -9.90
C THR A 91 -0.97 -3.93 -10.50
N LEU A 92 -2.04 -3.29 -10.01
CA LEU A 92 -3.39 -3.40 -10.58
C LEU A 92 -3.44 -2.92 -12.03
N TYR A 93 -2.74 -1.83 -12.37
CA TYR A 93 -2.65 -1.34 -13.75
C TYR A 93 -2.04 -2.40 -14.69
N ILE A 94 -0.95 -3.06 -14.26
CA ILE A 94 -0.28 -4.09 -15.05
C ILE A 94 -1.17 -5.35 -15.18
N ILE A 95 -1.70 -5.85 -14.06
CA ILE A 95 -2.51 -7.09 -14.04
C ILE A 95 -3.83 -6.91 -14.79
N SER A 96 -4.42 -5.71 -14.76
CA SER A 96 -5.63 -5.39 -15.52
C SER A 96 -5.37 -5.09 -16.99
N GLU A 97 -4.12 -5.08 -17.43
CA GLU A 97 -3.71 -4.70 -18.80
C GLU A 97 -4.28 -3.34 -19.23
N GLY A 98 -4.42 -2.41 -18.28
CA GLY A 98 -5.00 -1.09 -18.54
C GLY A 98 -6.53 -1.08 -18.70
N ASN A 99 -7.25 -2.09 -18.21
CA ASN A 99 -8.72 -2.13 -18.27
C ASN A 99 -9.35 -0.89 -17.59
N GLU A 100 -9.85 0.04 -18.41
CA GLU A 100 -10.39 1.31 -17.94
C GLU A 100 -11.56 1.18 -16.97
N ILE A 101 -12.38 0.12 -17.11
CA ILE A 101 -13.52 -0.11 -16.20
C ILE A 101 -13.00 -0.34 -14.78
N LEU A 102 -12.03 -1.25 -14.61
CA LEU A 102 -11.41 -1.51 -13.31
C LEU A 102 -10.69 -0.28 -12.77
N LEU A 103 -9.95 0.43 -13.61
CA LEU A 103 -9.23 1.64 -13.19
C LEU A 103 -10.18 2.76 -12.76
N ASN A 104 -11.34 2.90 -13.39
CA ASN A 104 -12.37 3.88 -13.02
C ASN A 104 -13.11 3.51 -11.73
N MET A 105 -13.10 2.24 -11.31
CA MET A 105 -13.65 1.81 -10.02
C MET A 105 -12.77 2.20 -8.83
N ILE A 106 -11.49 2.48 -9.08
CA ILE A 106 -10.60 3.04 -8.06
C ILE A 106 -11.08 4.46 -7.80
N LYS A 107 -11.71 4.67 -6.65
CA LYS A 107 -12.10 6.02 -6.25
C LYS A 107 -10.82 6.84 -6.22
N LYS A 108 -10.83 8.04 -6.82
CA LYS A 108 -9.79 9.06 -6.62
C LYS A 108 -9.82 9.58 -5.17
N ALA A 109 -9.91 8.69 -4.19
CA ALA A 109 -9.72 9.00 -2.79
C ALA A 109 -8.22 9.17 -2.59
N ASN A 110 -7.77 10.42 -2.56
CA ASN A 110 -6.42 10.81 -2.17
C ASN A 110 -5.30 10.16 -3.00
N ILE A 111 -5.23 10.48 -4.30
CA ILE A 111 -3.91 10.79 -4.85
C ILE A 111 -3.53 12.05 -4.07
N GLY A 112 -2.67 11.90 -3.05
CA GLY A 112 -2.39 12.95 -2.08
C GLY A 112 -2.21 14.29 -2.78
N LYS A 113 -2.80 15.35 -2.21
CA LYS A 113 -2.41 16.71 -2.60
C LYS A 113 -0.88 16.73 -2.67
N PRO A 114 -0.27 17.22 -3.75
CA PRO A 114 1.18 17.35 -3.79
C PRO A 114 1.59 18.06 -2.50
N ASN A 115 2.46 17.43 -1.71
CA ASN A 115 3.09 18.09 -0.58
C ASN A 115 3.99 19.18 -1.15
N THR A 116 3.39 20.32 -1.50
CA THR A 116 4.13 21.56 -1.72
C THR A 116 4.63 21.99 -0.37
N PHE A 117 5.84 21.56 -0.03
CA PHE A 117 6.68 22.32 0.89
C PHE A 117 7.06 23.60 0.16
N ILE A 118 6.35 24.70 0.47
CA ILE A 118 6.75 26.07 0.17
C ILE A 118 7.00 26.74 1.51
#